data_AF-A0A1W6MUF2-F1
#
_entry.id   AF-A0A1W6MUF2-F1
#
_cell.length_a   1.000
_cell.length_b   1.000
_cell.length_c   1.000
_cell.angle_alpha   90.00
_cell.angle_beta   90.00
_cell.angle_gamma   90.00
#
_symmetry.space_group_name_H-M   'P 1'
#
loop_
_entity.id
_entity.type
_entity.pdbx_description
1 polymer ?
#
loop_
_entity_poly.entity_id
_entity_poly.type
_entity_poly.pdbx_seq_one_letter_code
_entity_poly.pdbx_strand_id
1 'polypeptide(L)'
;MFMSPQQIGNAGLTQFEAVTAAATSATQGFWAITTEATGYSQKSVANIIALGEKLSRARKLDEIIQLNSDFARTAFDDFTTEVTKIGSIYADMANQTMRVAKAGFNARPLEEAPVNPLKPAASRKQDTVAANSI
;
A
#
# COMPACT_ATOMS: atom_id res chain seq x y z
N MET A 1 -17.32 20.48 -22.49
CA MET A 1 -17.69 20.69 -21.07
C MET A 1 -16.44 21.19 -20.36
N PHE A 2 -16.45 22.39 -19.80
CA PHE A 2 -15.31 22.95 -19.07
C PHE A 2 -15.49 22.65 -17.57
N MET A 3 -14.46 22.12 -16.91
CA MET A 3 -14.48 21.85 -15.47
C MET A 3 -14.48 23.18 -14.69
N SER A 4 -15.23 23.27 -13.60
CA SER A 4 -15.24 24.48 -12.76
C SER A 4 -13.91 24.62 -11.99
N PRO A 5 -13.49 25.84 -11.60
CA PRO A 5 -12.28 26.04 -10.80
C PRO A 5 -12.24 25.20 -9.50
N GLN A 6 -13.39 24.99 -8.86
CA GLN A 6 -13.53 24.14 -7.67
C GLN A 6 -13.28 22.66 -7.99
N GLN A 7 -13.76 22.17 -9.13
CA GLN A 7 -13.50 20.81 -9.61
C GLN A 7 -12.03 20.59 -9.96
N ILE A 8 -11.37 21.60 -10.54
CA ILE A 8 -9.93 21.56 -10.84
C ILE A 8 -9.11 21.50 -9.55
N GLY A 9 -9.48 22.29 -8.53
CA GLY A 9 -8.82 22.27 -7.22
C GLY A 9 -8.93 20.91 -6.51
N ASN A 10 -10.13 20.33 -6.49
CA ASN A 10 -10.35 19.02 -5.88
C ASN A 10 -9.65 17.89 -6.64
N ALA A 11 -9.65 17.90 -7.97
CA ALA A 11 -8.93 16.92 -8.78
C ALA A 11 -7.41 16.96 -8.52
N GLY A 12 -6.83 18.16 -8.38
CA GLY A 12 -5.42 18.32 -8.02
C GLY A 12 -5.09 17.79 -6.62
N LEU A 13 -5.96 18.06 -5.64
CA LEU A 13 -5.79 17.55 -4.27
C LEU A 13 -5.85 16.01 -4.22
N THR A 14 -6.83 15.40 -4.88
CA THR A 14 -6.98 13.94 -4.93
C THR A 14 -5.80 13.25 -5.62
N GLN A 15 -5.22 13.86 -6.66
CA GLN A 15 -4.02 13.34 -7.31
C GLN A 15 -2.79 13.42 -6.38
N PHE A 16 -2.63 14.52 -5.65
CA PHE A 16 -1.55 14.69 -4.67
C PHE A 16 -1.64 13.67 -3.52
N GLU A 17 -2.85 13.42 -3.01
CA GLU A 17 -3.11 12.39 -2.00
C GLU A 17 -2.79 10.99 -2.53
N ALA A 18 -3.16 10.68 -3.78
CA ALA A 18 -2.86 9.39 -4.40
C ALA A 18 -1.35 9.14 -4.56
N VAL A 19 -0.59 10.16 -4.99
CA VAL A 19 0.88 10.09 -5.09
C VAL A 19 1.51 9.90 -3.72
N THR A 20 1.05 10.65 -2.71
CA THR A 20 1.56 10.54 -1.34
C THR A 20 1.30 9.14 -0.77
N ALA A 21 0.09 8.60 -0.96
CA ALA A 21 -0.26 7.25 -0.51
C ALA A 21 0.57 6.15 -1.20
N ALA A 22 0.84 6.31 -2.50
CA ALA A 22 1.71 5.40 -3.24
C ALA A 22 3.15 5.44 -2.70
N ALA A 23 3.69 6.63 -2.45
CA ALA A 23 5.03 6.81 -1.87
C ALA A 23 5.15 6.20 -0.46
N THR A 24 4.13 6.37 0.38
CA THR A 24 4.07 5.73 1.70
C THR A 24 4.05 4.20 1.59
N SER A 25 3.20 3.64 0.71
CA SER A 25 3.13 2.19 0.50
C SER A 25 4.46 1.62 0.01
N ALA A 26 5.13 2.30 -0.92
CA ALA A 26 6.43 1.88 -1.41
C ALA A 26 7.50 1.91 -0.31
N THR A 27 7.51 2.96 0.50
CA THR A 27 8.44 3.09 1.64
C THR A 27 8.22 1.97 2.66
N GLN A 28 6.96 1.64 2.98
CA GLN A 28 6.64 0.54 3.90
C GLN A 28 7.06 -0.82 3.35
N GLY A 29 6.82 -1.08 2.06
CA GLY A 29 7.29 -2.30 1.40
C GLY A 29 8.81 -2.44 1.46
N PHE A 30 9.55 -1.35 1.25
CA PHE A 30 11.00 -1.34 1.36
C PHE A 30 11.50 -1.64 2.79
N TRP A 31 10.86 -1.06 3.80
CA TRP A 31 11.17 -1.40 5.20
C TRP A 31 10.90 -2.86 5.52
N ALA A 32 9.77 -3.40 5.06
CA ALA A 32 9.44 -4.81 5.24
C ALA A 32 10.48 -5.74 4.59
N ILE A 33 10.93 -5.45 3.37
CA ILE A 33 12.01 -6.19 2.71
C ILE A 33 13.30 -6.14 3.53
N THR A 34 13.66 -4.96 4.03
CA THR A 34 14.86 -4.79 4.87
C THR A 34 14.77 -5.63 6.14
N THR A 35 13.60 -5.66 6.79
CA THR A 35 13.35 -6.48 7.98
C THR A 35 13.50 -7.97 7.70
N GLU A 36 12.84 -8.49 6.65
CA GLU A 36 12.91 -9.91 6.30
C GLU A 36 14.35 -10.30 5.90
N ALA A 37 15.03 -9.51 5.05
CA ALA A 37 16.42 -9.76 4.65
C ALA A 37 17.40 -9.77 5.83
N THR A 38 17.19 -8.88 6.81
CA THR A 38 17.98 -8.87 8.05
C THR A 38 17.72 -10.13 8.88
N GLY A 39 16.46 -10.53 9.03
CA GLY A 39 16.07 -11.75 9.73
C GLY A 39 16.66 -13.01 9.08
N TYR A 40 16.57 -13.12 7.75
CA TYR A 40 17.19 -14.20 6.98
C TYR A 40 18.71 -14.25 7.15
N SER A 41 19.38 -13.09 7.15
CA SER A 41 20.82 -13.00 7.36
C SER A 41 21.23 -13.53 8.74
N GLN A 42 20.50 -13.12 9.79
CA GLN A 42 20.72 -13.62 11.15
C GLN A 42 20.49 -15.14 11.24
N LYS A 43 19.41 -15.64 10.62
CA LYS A 43 19.12 -17.07 10.56
C LYS A 43 20.22 -17.85 9.85
N SER A 44 20.68 -17.36 8.70
CA SER A 44 21.74 -17.98 7.91
C SER A 44 23.05 -18.10 8.70
N VAL A 45 23.44 -17.05 9.42
CA VAL A 45 24.62 -17.07 10.30
C VAL A 45 24.45 -18.10 11.42
N ALA A 46 23.29 -18.13 12.08
CA ALA A 46 23.01 -19.11 13.11
C ALA A 46 23.09 -20.56 12.59
N ASN A 47 22.58 -20.82 11.38
CA ASN A 47 22.66 -22.13 10.72
C ASN A 47 24.12 -22.53 10.44
N ILE A 48 24.97 -21.61 10.00
CA ILE A 48 26.40 -21.87 9.76
C ILE A 48 27.13 -22.19 11.07
N ILE A 49 26.87 -21.42 12.13
CA ILE A 49 27.44 -21.69 13.46
C ILE A 49 27.02 -23.08 13.94
N ALA A 50 25.73 -23.42 13.82
CA ALA A 50 25.22 -24.73 14.20
C ALA A 50 25.84 -25.88 13.39
N LEU A 51 26.08 -25.69 12.08
CA LEU A 51 26.83 -26.65 11.27
C LEU A 51 28.27 -26.81 11.80
N GLY A 52 28.98 -25.71 12.05
CA GLY A 52 30.35 -25.73 12.57
C GLY A 52 30.46 -26.46 13.92
N GLU A 53 29.52 -26.21 14.83
CA GLU A 53 29.44 -26.94 16.10
C GLU A 53 29.27 -28.44 15.89
N LYS A 54 28.38 -28.85 14.98
CA LYS A 54 28.15 -30.28 14.68
C LYS A 54 29.38 -30.90 14.02
N LEU A 55 30.00 -30.22 13.05
CA LEU A 55 31.21 -30.68 12.37
C LEU A 55 32.39 -30.85 13.34
N SER A 56 32.54 -29.96 14.34
CA SER A 56 33.61 -30.08 15.34
C SER A 56 33.50 -31.33 16.23
N ARG A 57 32.30 -31.93 16.32
CA ARG A 57 32.04 -33.16 17.06
C ARG A 57 32.03 -34.41 16.17
N ALA A 58 31.97 -34.25 14.86
CA ALA A 58 31.85 -35.35 13.92
C ALA A 58 33.15 -36.18 13.88
N ARG A 59 33.01 -37.51 13.88
CA ARG A 59 34.17 -38.44 13.90
C ARG A 59 34.29 -39.31 12.66
N LYS A 60 33.27 -39.33 11.81
CA LYS A 60 33.19 -40.18 10.61
C LYS A 60 32.86 -39.36 9.39
N LEU A 61 33.34 -39.81 8.22
CA LEU A 61 33.06 -39.14 6.95
C LEU A 61 31.56 -39.13 6.63
N ASP A 62 30.86 -40.25 6.85
CA ASP A 62 29.42 -40.34 6.58
C ASP A 62 28.61 -39.33 7.42
N GLU A 63 29.04 -39.06 8.66
CA GLU A 63 28.43 -38.05 9.52
C GLU A 63 28.62 -36.64 8.96
N ILE A 64 29.83 -36.33 8.47
CA ILE A 64 30.13 -35.05 7.82
C ILE A 64 29.29 -34.86 6.54
N ILE A 65 29.14 -35.91 5.73
CA ILE A 65 28.31 -35.87 4.51
C ILE A 65 26.85 -35.60 4.87
N GLN A 66 26.32 -36.30 5.88
CA GLN A 66 24.96 -36.10 6.34
C GLN A 66 24.73 -34.68 6.86
N LEU A 67 25.65 -34.15 7.67
CA LEU A 67 25.58 -32.79 8.21
C LEU A 67 25.56 -31.71 7.11
N ASN A 68 26.39 -31.86 6.08
CA ASN A 68 26.40 -30.94 4.94
C ASN A 68 25.11 -31.05 4.11
N SER A 69 24.60 -32.26 3.91
CA SER A 69 23.33 -32.51 3.20
C SER A 69 22.15 -31.87 3.92
N ASP A 70 22.08 -32.02 5.25
CA ASP A 70 21.02 -31.42 6.07
C ASP A 70 21.12 -29.89 6.13
N PHE A 71 22.34 -29.35 6.19
CA PHE A 71 22.55 -27.91 6.07
C PHE A 71 22.10 -27.39 4.70
N ALA A 72 22.48 -28.06 3.60
CA ALA A 72 22.10 -27.67 2.25
C ALA A 72 20.58 -27.66 2.06
N ARG A 73 19.88 -28.69 2.58
CA ARG A 73 18.41 -28.74 2.58
C ARG A 73 17.82 -27.57 3.37
N THR A 74 18.28 -27.36 4.60
CA THR A 74 17.80 -26.27 5.46
C THR A 74 18.03 -24.90 4.80
N ALA A 75 19.21 -24.65 4.24
CA ALA A 75 19.54 -23.42 3.57
C ALA A 75 18.65 -23.17 2.34
N PHE A 76 18.35 -24.22 1.57
CA PHE A 76 17.46 -24.13 0.41
C PHE A 76 16.01 -23.81 0.81
N ASP A 77 15.48 -24.51 1.82
CA ASP A 77 14.12 -24.30 2.32
C ASP A 77 13.97 -22.88 2.91
N ASP A 78 14.96 -22.44 3.69
CA ASP A 78 15.01 -21.11 4.28
C ASP A 78 15.07 -20.01 3.21
N PHE A 79 15.95 -20.16 2.21
CA PHE A 79 16.09 -19.23 1.11
C PHE A 79 14.79 -19.11 0.29
N THR A 80 14.19 -20.25 -0.06
CA THR A 80 12.97 -20.27 -0.86
C THR A 80 11.81 -19.63 -0.11
N THR A 81 11.72 -19.87 1.21
CA THR A 81 10.75 -19.21 2.09
C THR A 81 10.91 -17.70 2.07
N GLU A 82 12.15 -17.23 2.22
CA GLU A 82 12.47 -15.80 2.25
C GLU A 82 12.17 -15.09 0.92
N VAL A 83 12.62 -15.66 -0.20
CA VAL A 83 12.36 -15.10 -1.54
C VAL A 83 10.86 -15.06 -1.84
N THR A 84 10.10 -16.08 -1.41
CA THR A 84 8.64 -16.11 -1.55
C THR A 84 7.98 -14.97 -0.77
N LYS A 85 8.42 -14.72 0.47
CA LYS A 85 7.93 -13.60 1.28
C LYS A 85 8.24 -12.25 0.65
N ILE A 86 9.49 -12.02 0.24
CA ILE A 86 9.89 -10.77 -0.44
C ILE A 86 9.07 -10.55 -1.71
N GLY A 87 8.84 -11.61 -2.48
CA GLY A 87 7.97 -11.60 -3.66
C GLY A 87 6.54 -11.16 -3.32
N SER A 88 5.96 -11.67 -2.23
CA SER A 88 4.65 -11.26 -1.74
C SER A 88 4.62 -9.78 -1.36
N ILE A 89 5.61 -9.29 -0.62
CA ILE A 89 5.71 -7.87 -0.24
C ILE A 89 5.74 -6.97 -1.47
N TYR A 90 6.50 -7.36 -2.50
CA TYR A 90 6.56 -6.62 -3.76
C TYR A 90 5.21 -6.61 -4.49
N ALA A 91 4.54 -7.77 -4.57
CA ALA A 91 3.22 -7.89 -5.19
C ALA A 91 2.17 -7.02 -4.48
N ASP A 92 2.16 -7.04 -3.15
CA ASP A 92 1.23 -6.24 -2.34
C ASP A 92 1.46 -4.73 -2.52
N MET A 93 2.73 -4.31 -2.55
CA MET A 93 3.12 -2.92 -2.85
C MET A 93 2.63 -2.47 -4.24
N ALA A 94 2.82 -3.30 -5.26
CA ALA A 94 2.35 -3.02 -6.62
C ALA A 94 0.81 -2.93 -6.69
N ASN A 95 0.12 -3.87 -6.06
CA ASN A 95 -1.35 -3.89 -6.00
C ASN A 95 -1.91 -2.66 -5.28
N GLN A 96 -1.32 -2.28 -4.15
CA GLN A 96 -1.74 -1.11 -3.39
C GLN A 96 -1.50 0.19 -4.16
N THR A 97 -0.34 0.32 -4.82
CA THR A 97 -0.01 1.46 -5.69
C THR A 97 -1.00 1.58 -6.84
N MET A 98 -1.32 0.47 -7.52
CA MET A 98 -2.30 0.45 -8.61
C MET A 98 -3.71 0.79 -8.12
N ARG A 99 -4.10 0.36 -6.92
CA ARG A 99 -5.39 0.69 -6.31
C ARG A 99 -5.52 2.19 -6.06
N VAL A 100 -4.52 2.82 -5.43
CA VAL A 100 -4.57 4.26 -5.15
C VAL A 100 -4.47 5.10 -6.42
N ALA A 101 -3.70 4.66 -7.41
CA ALA A 101 -3.64 5.30 -8.73
C ALA A 101 -5.00 5.26 -9.44
N LYS A 102 -5.67 4.10 -9.45
CA LYS A 102 -7.03 3.98 -10.01
C LYS A 102 -8.06 4.79 -9.23
N ALA A 103 -7.97 4.86 -7.90
CA ALA A 103 -8.88 5.67 -7.08
C ALA A 103 -8.72 7.17 -7.38
N GLY A 104 -7.48 7.65 -7.53
CA GLY A 104 -7.21 9.05 -7.88
C GLY A 104 -7.65 9.42 -9.30
N PHE A 105 -7.58 8.48 -10.25
CA PHE A 105 -8.05 8.67 -11.63
C PHE A 105 -9.58 8.51 -11.79
N ASN A 106 -10.21 7.62 -11.01
CA ASN A 106 -11.65 7.36 -11.07
C ASN A 106 -12.47 8.27 -10.15
N ALA A 107 -11.84 9.18 -9.40
CA ALA A 107 -12.51 10.30 -8.77
C ALA A 107 -13.06 11.22 -9.88
N ARG A 108 -14.20 10.82 -10.47
CA ARG A 108 -15.09 11.76 -11.15
C ARG A 108 -15.37 12.89 -10.17
N PRO A 109 -15.57 14.14 -10.62
CA PRO A 109 -16.17 15.17 -9.78
C PRO A 109 -17.38 14.52 -9.11
N LEU A 110 -17.42 14.55 -7.76
CA LEU A 110 -18.55 14.06 -7.00
C LEU A 110 -19.81 14.59 -7.70
N GLU A 111 -20.63 13.67 -8.20
CA GLU A 111 -21.86 14.00 -8.89
C GLU A 111 -22.60 15.00 -8.01
N GLU A 112 -22.70 16.25 -8.47
CA GLU A 112 -23.38 17.30 -7.73
C GLU A 112 -24.77 16.74 -7.44
N ALA A 113 -25.08 16.59 -6.14
CA ALA A 113 -26.41 16.19 -5.70
C ALA A 113 -27.42 17.01 -6.49
N PRO A 114 -28.49 16.40 -7.04
CA PRO A 114 -29.36 17.07 -7.99
C PRO A 114 -29.81 18.38 -7.39
N VAL A 115 -29.38 19.49 -8.00
CA VAL A 115 -29.90 20.81 -7.70
C VAL A 115 -31.37 20.74 -8.12
N ASN A 116 -32.25 20.44 -7.18
CA ASN A 116 -33.67 20.34 -7.43
C ASN A 116 -34.16 21.73 -7.90
N PRO A 117 -34.56 21.91 -9.17
CA PRO A 117 -34.96 23.22 -9.66
C PRO A 117 -36.34 23.66 -9.13
N LEU A 118 -37.00 22.84 -8.30
CA LEU A 118 -38.39 23.03 -7.93
C LEU A 118 -38.58 22.88 -6.42
N LYS A 119 -38.21 23.94 -5.69
CA LYS A 119 -39.04 24.40 -4.57
C LYS A 119 -39.31 25.89 -4.80
N PRO A 120 -40.53 26.29 -5.17
CA PRO A 120 -40.88 27.70 -5.15
C PRO A 120 -40.63 28.21 -3.73
N ALA A 121 -39.80 29.23 -3.60
CA ALA A 121 -39.72 30.02 -2.38
C ALA A 121 -41.15 30.44 -2.03
N ALA A 122 -41.65 29.95 -0.91
CA ALA A 122 -42.95 30.33 -0.40
C ALA A 122 -43.05 31.86 -0.40
N SER A 123 -44.10 32.34 -1.05
CA SER A 123 -44.39 33.75 -1.30
C SER A 123 -44.27 34.58 -0.02
N ARG A 124 -43.18 35.35 0.10
CA ARG A 124 -43.18 36.50 1.00
C ARG A 124 -43.99 37.58 0.28
N LYS A 125 -45.21 37.80 0.75
CA LYS A 125 -46.12 38.83 0.24
C LYS A 125 -45.38 40.15 0.14
N GLN A 126 -45.47 40.77 -1.04
CA GLN A 126 -45.13 42.17 -1.25
C GLN A 126 -46.09 42.99 -0.39
N ASP A 127 -45.59 43.62 0.67
CA ASP A 127 -46.28 44.72 1.32
C ASP A 127 -46.20 45.95 0.41
N THR A 128 -47.02 45.97 -0.63
CA THR A 128 -47.43 47.20 -1.30
C THR A 128 -48.61 47.78 -0.54
N VAL A 129 -48.34 48.73 0.34
CA VAL A 129 -49.30 49.79 0.65
C VAL A 129 -48.54 51.11 0.59
N ALA A 130 -48.49 51.68 -0.62
CA ALA A 130 -48.42 53.11 -0.80
C ALA A 130 -49.75 53.55 -1.44
N ALA A 131 -50.18 54.76 -1.07
CA ALA A 131 -51.38 55.47 -1.51
C ALA A 131 -52.67 55.19 -0.73
N ASN A 132 -52.84 55.91 0.37
CA ASN A 132 -54.13 56.50 0.70
C ASN A 132 -54.06 57.98 0.28
N SER A 133 -54.82 58.34 -0.75
CA SER A 133 -55.08 59.73 -1.15
C SER A 133 -56.60 59.92 -1.16
N ILE A 134 -57.11 60.59 -0.13
CA ILE A 134 -58.16 61.61 -0.18
C ILE A 134 -57.79 62.65 0.89
#